data_AF-A0A537RLZ7-F1
#
_entry.id   AF-A0A537RLZ7-F1
#
_cell.length_a   1.000
_cell.length_b   1.000
_cell.length_c   1.000
_cell.angle_alpha   90.00
_cell.angle_beta   90.00
_cell.angle_gamma   90.00
#
_symmetry.space_group_name_H-M   'P 1'
#
loop_
_entity.id
_entity.type
_entity.pdbx_description
1 polymer ?
#
loop_
_entity_poly.entity_id
_entity_poly.type
_entity_poly.pdbx_seq_one_letter_code
_entity_poly.pdbx_strand_id
1 'polypeptide(L)'
;MARFGKSMRVASFIVCAFVVAINLVAVQAEPPRPTQQPIMAEQQGAPPGGGIVVAGLFDWIFGGSQPGEPSRSAPGPQPRGSVDEEDNRQKRRVPQSSGGTYRTLCVRLCDGFPIPMSFATTKDRLSLDAARCEQQCPSRSRLFVYHNPGQSLEDMTDLKGNPYRDLPQAFRYQTAYVPDCTCRGNPWDAEALARHQAYARAPAPKDNGVKAAEQSRAGEPQRRGLQSSRGYRDRRAMQDDD
;
A
#
# COMPACT_ATOMS: atom_id res chain seq x y z
N MET A 1 -41.43 29.04 -60.49
CA MET A 1 -40.54 28.18 -59.66
C MET A 1 -41.08 28.16 -58.24
N ALA A 2 -41.75 27.09 -57.77
CA ALA A 2 -42.03 26.86 -56.35
C ALA A 2 -42.80 25.55 -56.14
N ARG A 3 -42.15 24.38 -56.05
CA ARG A 3 -42.70 23.17 -55.40
C ARG A 3 -41.59 22.14 -55.07
N PHE A 4 -40.74 22.42 -54.10
CA PHE A 4 -39.89 21.40 -53.45
C PHE A 4 -39.56 21.87 -52.03
N GLY A 5 -40.16 21.27 -51.00
CA GLY A 5 -39.89 21.68 -49.62
C GLY A 5 -40.77 21.08 -48.52
N LYS A 6 -41.85 20.37 -48.87
CA LYS A 6 -42.76 19.78 -47.87
C LYS A 6 -42.45 18.33 -47.48
N SER A 7 -41.71 17.55 -48.28
CA SER A 7 -41.47 16.13 -47.97
C SER A 7 -40.38 15.85 -46.94
N MET A 8 -39.38 16.71 -46.76
CA MET A 8 -38.26 16.41 -45.85
C MET A 8 -38.61 16.57 -44.36
N ARG A 9 -39.60 17.41 -44.03
CA ARG A 9 -40.02 17.62 -42.63
C ARG A 9 -40.82 16.44 -42.10
N VAL A 10 -41.65 15.81 -42.91
CA VAL A 10 -42.49 14.68 -42.50
C VAL A 10 -41.64 13.43 -42.21
N ALA A 11 -40.60 13.19 -43.01
CA ALA A 11 -39.67 12.07 -42.78
C ALA A 11 -38.90 12.19 -41.45
N SER A 12 -38.49 13.41 -41.06
CA SER A 12 -37.77 13.63 -39.79
C SER A 12 -38.66 13.42 -38.56
N PHE A 13 -39.93 13.80 -38.62
CA PHE A 13 -40.87 13.58 -37.52
C PHE A 13 -41.22 12.09 -37.35
N ILE A 14 -41.36 11.35 -38.45
CA ILE A 14 -41.64 9.90 -38.39
C ILE A 14 -40.44 9.14 -37.81
N VAL A 15 -39.21 9.46 -38.22
CA VAL A 15 -38.01 8.83 -37.66
C VAL A 15 -37.83 9.14 -36.17
N CYS A 16 -38.10 10.37 -35.73
CA CYS A 16 -38.09 10.72 -34.30
C CYS A 16 -39.16 9.95 -33.51
N ALA A 17 -40.40 9.86 -34.03
CA ALA A 17 -41.48 9.15 -33.35
C ALA A 17 -41.18 7.65 -33.22
N PHE A 18 -40.59 7.01 -34.24
CA PHE A 18 -40.21 5.60 -34.19
C PHE A 18 -39.03 5.34 -33.23
N VAL A 19 -38.01 6.21 -33.20
CA VAL A 19 -36.89 6.05 -32.25
C VAL A 19 -37.33 6.25 -30.80
N VAL A 20 -38.26 7.18 -30.54
CA VAL A 20 -38.85 7.37 -29.19
C VAL A 20 -39.71 6.17 -28.80
N ALA A 21 -40.52 5.62 -29.72
CA ALA A 21 -41.35 4.45 -29.46
C ALA A 21 -40.52 3.17 -29.18
N ILE A 22 -39.41 2.97 -29.90
CA ILE A 22 -38.53 1.81 -29.70
C ILE A 22 -37.83 1.87 -28.34
N ASN A 23 -37.46 3.06 -27.85
CA ASN A 23 -36.81 3.20 -26.54
C ASN A 23 -37.79 3.04 -25.35
N LEU A 24 -39.10 3.23 -25.55
CA LEU A 24 -40.09 3.15 -24.47
C LEU A 24 -40.49 1.71 -24.10
N VAL A 25 -40.22 0.71 -24.95
CA VAL A 25 -40.64 -0.69 -24.71
C VAL A 25 -39.64 -1.47 -23.83
N ALA A 26 -38.46 -0.94 -23.53
CA ALA A 26 -37.40 -1.66 -22.81
C ALA A 26 -37.40 -1.51 -21.26
N VAL A 27 -38.39 -0.82 -20.65
CA VAL A 27 -38.40 -0.49 -19.21
C VAL A 27 -39.49 -1.25 -18.44
N GLN A 28 -39.58 -2.57 -18.55
CA GLN A 28 -40.44 -3.39 -17.66
C GLN A 28 -39.85 -4.77 -17.29
N ALA A 29 -38.55 -4.84 -16.99
CA ALA A 29 -38.00 -6.01 -16.31
C ALA A 29 -37.68 -5.64 -14.85
N GLU A 30 -38.65 -5.87 -13.97
CA GLU A 30 -38.45 -5.80 -12.52
C GLU A 30 -37.66 -7.05 -12.08
N PRO A 31 -36.51 -6.92 -11.38
CA PRO A 31 -35.80 -8.09 -10.87
C PRO A 31 -36.63 -8.77 -9.76
N PRO A 32 -36.58 -10.11 -9.66
CA PRO A 32 -37.33 -10.84 -8.64
C PRO A 32 -36.88 -10.42 -7.23
N ARG A 33 -37.86 -10.03 -6.41
CA ARG A 33 -37.69 -9.71 -4.99
C ARG A 33 -37.15 -10.95 -4.25
N PRO A 34 -36.11 -10.84 -3.42
CA PRO A 34 -35.64 -11.96 -2.62
C PRO A 34 -36.71 -12.33 -1.58
N THR A 35 -37.23 -13.55 -1.69
CA THR A 35 -38.14 -14.16 -0.72
C THR A 35 -37.40 -14.34 0.60
N GLN A 36 -37.67 -13.46 1.56
CA GLN A 36 -37.14 -13.59 2.91
C GLN A 36 -37.93 -14.71 3.61
N GLN A 37 -37.30 -15.87 3.77
CA GLN A 37 -37.86 -16.94 4.58
C GLN A 37 -37.91 -16.48 6.04
N PRO A 38 -38.98 -16.78 6.79
CA PRO A 38 -39.03 -16.48 8.21
C PRO A 38 -37.95 -17.31 8.93
N ILE A 39 -37.02 -16.60 9.55
CA ILE A 39 -36.13 -17.13 10.57
C ILE A 39 -37.02 -17.64 11.72
N MET A 40 -37.21 -18.96 11.77
CA MET A 40 -37.75 -19.61 12.95
C MET A 40 -36.78 -19.35 14.09
N ALA A 41 -37.22 -18.57 15.07
CA ALA A 41 -36.54 -18.44 16.35
C ALA A 41 -36.65 -19.77 17.09
N GLU A 42 -35.70 -20.68 16.84
CA GLU A 42 -35.48 -21.84 17.68
C GLU A 42 -34.84 -21.34 18.98
N GLN A 43 -35.68 -21.15 20.00
CA GLN A 43 -35.26 -20.89 21.37
C GLN A 43 -34.47 -22.11 21.87
N GLN A 44 -33.14 -21.99 21.85
CA GLN A 44 -32.28 -22.93 22.55
C GLN A 44 -32.31 -22.58 24.04
N GLY A 45 -32.97 -23.45 24.80
CA GLY A 45 -33.00 -23.41 26.25
C GLY A 45 -31.59 -23.39 26.85
N ALA A 46 -31.44 -22.59 27.91
CA ALA A 46 -30.23 -22.53 28.70
C ALA A 46 -29.94 -23.88 29.39
N PRO A 47 -28.74 -24.46 29.25
CA PRO A 47 -28.30 -25.51 30.16
C PRO A 47 -27.84 -24.88 31.49
N PRO A 48 -28.09 -25.54 32.63
CA PRO A 48 -27.64 -25.06 33.93
C PRO A 48 -26.12 -25.26 34.08
N GLY A 49 -25.46 -24.23 34.61
CA GLY A 49 -24.25 -24.35 35.43
C GLY A 49 -23.06 -25.10 34.83
N GLY A 50 -22.16 -24.36 34.18
CA GLY A 50 -20.82 -24.84 33.86
C GLY A 50 -20.00 -23.71 33.25
N GLY A 51 -19.21 -23.03 34.09
CA GLY A 51 -18.39 -21.89 33.66
C GLY A 51 -17.41 -22.30 32.56
N ILE A 52 -17.62 -21.78 31.35
CA ILE A 52 -16.64 -21.83 30.28
C ILE A 52 -15.58 -20.79 30.64
N VAL A 53 -14.44 -21.25 31.16
CA VAL A 53 -13.23 -20.42 31.16
C VAL A 53 -12.85 -20.20 29.70
N VAL A 54 -13.27 -19.08 29.14
CA VAL A 54 -12.67 -18.52 27.93
C VAL A 54 -11.24 -18.10 28.30
N ALA A 55 -10.33 -19.08 28.41
CA ALA A 55 -8.91 -18.86 28.22
C ALA A 55 -8.72 -18.55 26.73
N GLY A 56 -9.10 -17.34 26.37
CA GLY A 56 -9.28 -16.89 25.01
C GLY A 56 -7.94 -16.68 24.32
N LEU A 57 -7.91 -16.96 23.02
CA LEU A 57 -6.88 -16.67 22.03
C LEU A 57 -6.07 -15.37 22.26
N PHE A 58 -6.68 -14.34 22.88
CA PHE A 58 -6.03 -13.09 23.26
C PHE A 58 -4.84 -13.26 24.23
N ASP A 59 -4.89 -14.21 25.18
CA ASP A 59 -3.78 -14.48 26.13
C ASP A 59 -2.54 -15.07 25.43
N TRP A 60 -2.74 -15.74 24.28
CA TRP A 60 -1.68 -16.28 23.42
C TRP A 60 -1.11 -15.23 22.44
N ILE A 61 -1.92 -14.26 22.01
CA ILE A 61 -1.48 -13.20 21.08
C ILE A 61 -0.81 -12.02 21.80
N PHE A 62 -1.28 -11.64 23.00
CA PHE A 62 -0.81 -10.41 23.66
C PHE A 62 0.12 -10.64 24.86
N GLY A 63 0.52 -11.89 25.11
CA GLY A 63 1.62 -12.19 26.03
C GLY A 63 1.16 -12.26 27.48
N GLY A 64 1.23 -13.48 28.02
CA GLY A 64 0.83 -13.79 29.38
C GLY A 64 1.58 -12.99 30.43
N SER A 65 0.81 -12.46 31.36
CA SER A 65 1.31 -12.01 32.66
C SER A 65 1.40 -13.24 33.56
N GLN A 66 2.59 -13.83 33.69
CA GLN A 66 2.82 -14.82 34.74
C GLN A 66 2.62 -14.14 36.11
N PRO A 67 1.81 -14.71 37.04
CA PRO A 67 1.87 -14.35 38.44
C PRO A 67 3.23 -14.76 39.02
N GLY A 68 3.82 -13.89 39.82
CA GLY A 68 5.21 -13.97 40.21
C GLY A 68 5.58 -15.17 41.07
N GLU A 69 6.83 -15.59 40.90
CA GLU A 69 7.58 -16.39 41.88
C GLU A 69 8.83 -15.64 42.36
N PRO A 70 9.27 -15.87 43.60
CA PRO A 70 10.22 -15.01 44.30
C PRO A 70 11.68 -15.26 43.92
N SER A 71 12.43 -14.15 43.93
CA SER A 71 13.88 -13.98 44.00
C SER A 71 14.69 -15.24 44.33
N ARG A 72 15.33 -15.82 43.30
CA ARG A 72 16.56 -16.60 43.46
C ARG A 72 17.72 -15.85 42.81
N SER A 73 18.60 -15.36 43.66
CA SER A 73 19.85 -14.68 43.33
C SER A 73 20.73 -15.59 42.46
N ALA A 74 21.01 -15.16 41.23
CA ALA A 74 22.07 -15.73 40.39
C ALA A 74 23.26 -14.76 40.38
N PRO A 75 24.53 -15.24 40.40
CA PRO A 75 25.70 -14.39 40.45
C PRO A 75 25.85 -13.59 39.15
N GLY A 76 26.15 -12.30 39.27
CA GLY A 76 26.30 -11.38 38.13
C GLY A 76 27.49 -11.73 37.23
N PRO A 77 27.42 -11.43 35.91
CA PRO A 77 28.59 -11.45 35.05
C PRO A 77 29.52 -10.27 35.39
N GLN A 78 30.78 -10.57 35.68
CA GLN A 78 31.85 -9.59 35.86
C GLN A 78 32.16 -8.86 34.54
N PRO A 79 32.48 -7.55 34.53
CA PRO A 79 32.87 -6.85 33.32
C PRO A 79 34.33 -7.20 32.99
N ARG A 80 34.57 -7.83 31.84
CA ARG A 80 35.92 -7.93 31.27
C ARG A 80 36.09 -6.90 30.16
N GLY A 81 37.02 -5.99 30.39
CA GLY A 81 37.97 -5.56 29.38
C GLY A 81 37.46 -4.47 28.45
N SER A 82 37.86 -3.24 28.77
CA SER A 82 38.13 -2.19 27.80
C SER A 82 39.01 -2.72 26.66
N VAL A 83 38.43 -2.80 25.46
CA VAL A 83 39.18 -2.65 24.21
C VAL A 83 38.56 -1.45 23.50
N ASP A 84 39.42 -0.55 23.05
CA ASP A 84 39.12 0.80 22.60
C ASP A 84 38.17 0.81 21.38
N GLU A 85 36.87 0.84 21.65
CA GLU A 85 35.78 0.87 20.68
C GLU A 85 35.29 2.31 20.44
N GLU A 86 36.21 3.28 20.36
CA GLU A 86 35.86 4.71 20.19
C GLU A 86 36.09 5.23 18.76
N ASP A 87 36.97 4.62 17.96
CA ASP A 87 37.36 5.18 16.65
C ASP A 87 36.39 4.83 15.50
N ASN A 88 35.63 3.73 15.61
CA ASN A 88 34.76 3.28 14.50
C ASN A 88 33.27 3.63 14.67
N ARG A 89 32.89 4.31 15.76
CA ARG A 89 31.50 4.81 15.93
C ARG A 89 31.26 6.09 15.13
N GLN A 90 32.31 6.87 14.87
CA GLN A 90 32.25 8.11 14.12
C GLN A 90 32.04 7.89 12.61
N LYS A 91 32.42 6.73 12.07
CA LYS A 91 32.37 6.45 10.63
C LYS A 91 31.07 5.80 10.12
N ARG A 92 30.16 5.45 11.04
CA ARG A 92 28.78 5.03 10.73
C ARG A 92 27.74 6.07 11.17
N ARG A 93 28.12 7.35 11.27
CA ARG A 93 27.12 8.41 11.26
C ARG A 93 26.53 8.47 9.87
N VAL A 94 25.43 7.73 9.67
CA VAL A 94 24.42 8.09 8.67
C VAL A 94 24.25 9.60 8.80
N PRO A 95 24.36 10.40 7.72
CA PRO A 95 24.12 11.82 7.82
C PRO A 95 22.73 11.99 8.42
N GLN A 96 22.66 12.35 9.71
CA GLN A 96 21.45 12.92 10.25
C GLN A 96 21.36 14.25 9.53
N SER A 97 20.61 14.24 8.44
CA SER A 97 20.13 15.44 7.78
C SER A 97 19.65 16.36 8.89
N SER A 98 20.40 17.43 9.13
CA SER A 98 20.02 18.50 10.05
C SER A 98 18.78 19.25 9.54
N GLY A 99 18.31 18.95 8.33
CA GLY A 99 16.96 19.21 7.86
C GLY A 99 16.01 18.08 8.25
N GLY A 100 14.85 18.41 8.81
CA GLY A 100 13.83 17.43 9.19
C GLY A 100 13.45 16.46 8.06
N THR A 101 12.78 15.37 8.43
CA THR A 101 12.27 14.39 7.47
C THR A 101 10.96 14.88 6.83
N TYR A 102 10.45 14.12 5.87
CA TYR A 102 9.12 14.34 5.31
C TYR A 102 8.21 13.15 5.61
N ARG A 103 6.92 13.46 5.78
CA ARG A 103 5.84 12.50 5.61
C ARG A 103 5.29 12.65 4.21
N THR A 104 5.01 11.51 3.57
CA THR A 104 4.50 11.48 2.20
C THR A 104 3.19 10.71 2.16
N LEU A 105 2.22 11.26 1.46
CA LEU A 105 0.87 10.73 1.34
C LEU A 105 0.44 10.76 -0.12
N CYS A 106 -0.14 9.66 -0.58
CA CYS A 106 -0.77 9.56 -1.88
C CYS A 106 -2.24 9.97 -1.75
N VAL A 107 -2.59 11.14 -2.25
CA VAL A 107 -3.95 11.68 -2.18
C VAL A 107 -4.70 11.27 -3.43
N ARG A 108 -5.86 10.65 -3.27
CA ARG A 108 -6.79 10.38 -4.37
C ARG A 108 -7.56 11.65 -4.75
N LEU A 109 -7.56 12.00 -6.03
CA LEU A 109 -8.04 13.31 -6.47
C LEU A 109 -9.56 13.46 -6.53
N CYS A 110 -10.31 12.36 -6.48
CA CYS A 110 -11.76 12.40 -6.64
C CYS A 110 -12.53 12.56 -5.31
N ASP A 111 -11.90 12.28 -4.17
CA ASP A 111 -12.47 12.43 -2.82
C ASP A 111 -11.49 12.96 -1.77
N GLY A 112 -10.24 13.25 -2.16
CA GLY A 112 -9.20 13.77 -1.30
C GLY A 112 -8.59 12.75 -0.34
N PHE A 113 -8.91 11.46 -0.42
CA PHE A 113 -8.44 10.51 0.61
C PHE A 113 -6.90 10.39 0.65
N PRO A 114 -6.22 10.65 1.79
CA PRO A 114 -4.78 10.56 1.92
C PRO A 114 -4.33 9.15 2.35
N ILE A 115 -3.57 8.47 1.50
CA ILE A 115 -3.00 7.14 1.76
C ILE A 115 -1.53 7.31 2.17
N PRO A 116 -1.09 6.87 3.37
CA PRO A 116 0.30 7.00 3.79
C PRO A 116 1.26 6.22 2.88
N MET A 117 2.36 6.86 2.47
CA MET A 117 3.43 6.24 1.66
C MET A 117 4.71 6.05 2.49
N SER A 118 5.24 7.12 3.08
CA SER A 118 6.40 7.09 3.98
C SER A 118 6.15 7.96 5.20
N PHE A 119 6.46 7.43 6.39
CA PHE A 119 6.33 8.17 7.65
C PHE A 119 7.54 9.06 7.98
N ALA A 120 8.69 8.78 7.38
CA ALA A 120 9.91 9.57 7.48
C ALA A 120 10.76 9.26 6.24
N THR A 121 10.99 10.27 5.40
CA THR A 121 11.81 10.14 4.19
C THR A 121 12.60 11.42 3.94
N THR A 122 13.59 11.35 3.06
CA THR A 122 14.43 12.48 2.66
C THR A 122 14.00 13.00 1.28
N LYS A 123 14.39 14.24 0.95
CA LYS A 123 13.95 14.93 -0.28
C LYS A 123 14.33 14.16 -1.55
N ASP A 124 15.49 13.49 -1.56
CA ASP A 124 15.98 12.66 -2.67
C ASP A 124 15.13 11.41 -2.94
N ARG A 125 14.31 10.98 -1.97
CA ARG A 125 13.43 9.81 -2.10
C ARG A 125 12.00 10.16 -2.51
N LEU A 126 11.64 11.44 -2.61
CA LEU A 126 10.27 11.85 -2.94
C LEU A 126 9.82 11.40 -4.34
N SER A 127 10.74 11.31 -5.30
CA SER A 127 10.45 10.78 -6.64
C SER A 127 10.07 9.30 -6.62
N LEU A 128 10.71 8.50 -5.75
CA LEU A 128 10.36 7.10 -5.54
C LEU A 128 8.96 6.96 -4.93
N ASP A 129 8.65 7.78 -3.93
CA ASP A 129 7.30 7.78 -3.33
C ASP A 129 6.23 8.24 -4.32
N ALA A 130 6.55 9.20 -5.19
CA ALA A 130 5.65 9.63 -6.26
C ALA A 130 5.37 8.50 -7.25
N ALA A 131 6.40 7.75 -7.65
CA ALA A 131 6.23 6.60 -8.53
C ALA A 131 5.38 5.49 -7.88
N ARG A 132 5.57 5.21 -6.58
CA ARG A 132 4.72 4.26 -5.84
C ARG A 132 3.28 4.74 -5.74
N CYS A 133 3.06 6.04 -5.50
CA CYS A 133 1.73 6.62 -5.44
C CYS A 133 0.99 6.46 -6.79
N GLU A 134 1.67 6.70 -7.89
CA GLU A 134 1.13 6.51 -9.25
C GLU A 134 0.81 5.03 -9.52
N GLN A 135 1.69 4.11 -9.15
CA GLN A 135 1.44 2.66 -9.28
C GLN A 135 0.26 2.18 -8.44
N GLN A 136 0.00 2.82 -7.31
CA GLN A 136 -1.11 2.49 -6.43
C GLN A 136 -2.45 2.93 -7.03
N CYS A 137 -2.49 4.11 -7.65
CA CYS A 137 -3.72 4.68 -8.22
C CYS A 137 -3.44 5.44 -9.53
N PRO A 138 -3.26 4.73 -10.66
CA PRO A 138 -2.81 5.34 -11.90
C PRO A 138 -3.72 6.49 -12.36
N SER A 139 -3.13 7.64 -12.64
CA SER A 139 -3.77 8.87 -13.14
C SER A 139 -4.93 9.42 -12.29
N ARG A 140 -5.12 8.92 -11.06
CA ARG A 140 -6.20 9.33 -10.15
C ARG A 140 -5.68 9.75 -8.77
N SER A 141 -4.37 9.81 -8.59
CA SER A 141 -3.73 10.27 -7.36
C SER A 141 -2.64 11.30 -7.61
N ARG A 142 -2.16 11.90 -6.53
CA ARG A 142 -0.99 12.76 -6.50
C ARG A 142 -0.28 12.63 -5.17
N LEU A 143 1.06 12.69 -5.19
CA LEU A 143 1.85 12.73 -3.97
C LEU A 143 1.78 14.12 -3.33
N PHE A 144 1.46 14.15 -2.05
CA PHE A 144 1.57 15.31 -1.16
C PHE A 144 2.56 15.01 -0.03
N VAL A 145 3.22 16.05 0.46
CA VAL A 145 4.27 15.95 1.46
C VAL A 145 4.16 17.06 2.49
N TYR A 146 4.59 16.80 3.72
CA TYR A 146 4.78 17.81 4.75
C TYR A 146 6.00 17.47 5.61
N HIS A 147 6.57 18.47 6.28
CA HIS A 147 7.73 18.33 7.14
C HIS A 147 7.41 17.59 8.45
N ASN A 148 8.25 16.63 8.80
CA ASN A 148 8.16 15.85 10.03
C ASN A 148 9.49 15.95 10.81
N PRO A 149 9.49 16.50 12.04
CA PRO A 149 8.34 17.02 12.80
C PRO A 149 7.89 18.43 12.38
N GLY A 150 6.75 18.88 12.92
CA GLY A 150 6.35 20.31 12.94
C GLY A 150 5.17 20.69 12.04
N GLN A 151 4.81 19.88 11.05
CA GLN A 151 3.63 20.10 10.20
C GLN A 151 2.64 18.93 10.30
N SER A 152 1.42 19.17 9.80
CA SER A 152 0.33 18.19 9.78
C SER A 152 -0.24 17.95 8.37
N LEU A 153 -1.32 17.17 8.29
CA LEU A 153 -2.05 16.88 7.06
C LEU A 153 -2.55 18.15 6.35
N GLU A 154 -2.86 19.20 7.10
CA GLU A 154 -3.42 20.45 6.59
C GLU A 154 -2.37 21.36 5.93
N ASP A 155 -1.09 21.12 6.21
CA ASP A 155 0.05 21.88 5.70
C ASP A 155 0.67 21.25 4.45
N MET A 156 0.16 20.10 4.01
CA MET A 156 0.81 19.33 2.97
C MET A 156 0.69 20.00 1.59
N THR A 157 1.76 19.91 0.82
CA THR A 157 1.84 20.43 -0.54
C THR A 157 2.21 19.31 -1.50
N ASP A 158 1.74 19.39 -2.75
CA ASP A 158 2.25 18.51 -3.80
C ASP A 158 3.69 18.87 -4.17
N LEU A 159 4.31 18.06 -5.04
CA LEU A 159 5.69 18.31 -5.49
C LEU A 159 5.86 19.60 -6.31
N LYS A 160 4.76 20.25 -6.72
CA LYS A 160 4.75 21.54 -7.41
C LYS A 160 4.49 22.71 -6.43
N GLY A 161 4.26 22.42 -5.15
CA GLY A 161 3.98 23.41 -4.11
C GLY A 161 2.50 23.77 -3.96
N ASN A 162 1.58 23.10 -4.67
CA ASN A 162 0.15 23.37 -4.49
C ASN A 162 -0.31 22.77 -3.16
N PRO A 163 -0.96 23.54 -2.28
CA PRO A 163 -1.38 23.04 -0.99
C PRO A 163 -2.59 22.11 -1.15
N TYR A 164 -2.69 21.10 -0.30
CA TYR A 164 -3.75 20.10 -0.36
C TYR A 164 -5.14 20.70 -0.16
N ARG A 165 -5.25 21.74 0.69
CA ARG A 165 -6.50 22.46 0.93
C ARG A 165 -7.10 23.10 -0.34
N ASP A 166 -6.29 23.32 -1.38
CA ASP A 166 -6.76 23.89 -2.65
C ASP A 166 -7.34 22.82 -3.59
N LEU A 167 -7.24 21.54 -3.25
CA LEU A 167 -7.91 20.49 -4.01
C LEU A 167 -9.43 20.66 -3.87
N PRO A 168 -10.22 20.67 -4.97
CA PRO A 168 -11.67 20.84 -4.88
C PRO A 168 -12.39 19.80 -4.01
N GLN A 169 -11.77 18.64 -3.81
CA GLN A 169 -12.29 17.52 -3.01
C GLN A 169 -11.46 17.29 -1.74
N ALA A 170 -10.65 18.26 -1.31
CA ALA A 170 -9.86 18.16 -0.09
C ALA A 170 -10.75 17.77 1.10
N PHE A 171 -10.30 16.80 1.89
CA PHE A 171 -10.98 16.32 3.11
C PHE A 171 -12.41 15.78 2.92
N ARG A 172 -12.93 15.67 1.69
CA ARG A 172 -14.30 15.17 1.44
C ARG A 172 -14.53 13.79 2.03
N TYR A 173 -13.52 12.93 1.98
CA TYR A 173 -13.53 11.59 2.57
C TYR A 173 -13.92 11.54 4.06
N GLN A 174 -13.75 12.64 4.80
CA GLN A 174 -14.12 12.70 6.22
C GLN A 174 -15.64 12.83 6.42
N THR A 175 -16.35 13.35 5.42
CA THR A 175 -17.78 13.68 5.52
C THR A 175 -18.66 12.82 4.62
N ALA A 176 -18.12 12.31 3.52
CA ALA A 176 -18.89 11.59 2.52
C ALA A 176 -18.08 10.48 1.86
N TYR A 177 -18.72 9.32 1.70
CA TYR A 177 -18.20 8.24 0.89
C TYR A 177 -18.57 8.46 -0.58
N VAL A 178 -17.59 8.32 -1.48
CA VAL A 178 -17.79 8.43 -2.94
C VAL A 178 -17.61 7.04 -3.56
N PRO A 179 -18.69 6.35 -3.97
CA PRO A 179 -18.64 4.93 -4.32
C PRO A 179 -17.71 4.62 -5.50
N ASP A 180 -17.63 5.51 -6.49
CA ASP A 180 -16.80 5.34 -7.70
C ASP A 180 -15.36 5.88 -7.54
N CYS A 181 -15.02 6.32 -6.32
CA CYS A 181 -13.65 6.65 -5.95
C CYS A 181 -13.00 5.42 -5.34
N THR A 182 -12.48 4.54 -6.19
CA THR A 182 -11.62 3.41 -5.80
C THR A 182 -10.43 3.33 -6.76
N CYS A 183 -9.30 2.77 -6.31
CA CYS A 183 -8.12 2.58 -7.16
C CYS A 183 -8.09 1.19 -7.84
N ARG A 184 -8.68 0.17 -7.21
CA ARG A 184 -8.69 -1.24 -7.69
C ARG A 184 -10.04 -1.93 -7.50
N GLY A 185 -11.13 -1.16 -7.42
CA GLY A 185 -12.44 -1.65 -7.02
C GLY A 185 -12.54 -1.88 -5.51
N ASN A 186 -13.73 -2.31 -5.10
CA ASN A 186 -14.04 -2.76 -3.75
C ASN A 186 -13.72 -4.25 -3.60
N PRO A 187 -13.44 -4.74 -2.38
CA PRO A 187 -13.14 -6.16 -2.15
C PRO A 187 -14.34 -7.10 -2.43
N TRP A 188 -15.57 -6.59 -2.42
CA TRP A 188 -16.78 -7.34 -2.74
C TRP A 188 -17.19 -7.24 -4.23
N ASP A 189 -16.45 -6.51 -5.06
CA ASP A 189 -16.72 -6.47 -6.49
C ASP A 189 -16.42 -7.85 -7.11
N ALA A 190 -17.18 -8.21 -8.16
CA ALA A 190 -17.07 -9.52 -8.80
C ALA A 190 -15.63 -9.85 -9.24
N GLU A 191 -14.88 -8.86 -9.72
CA GLU A 191 -13.47 -9.04 -10.10
C GLU A 191 -12.58 -9.37 -8.89
N ALA A 192 -12.74 -8.64 -7.78
CA ALA A 192 -12.00 -8.92 -6.56
C ALA A 192 -12.32 -10.33 -6.03
N LEU A 193 -13.60 -10.70 -6.03
CA LEU A 193 -14.05 -12.03 -5.62
C LEU A 193 -13.48 -13.13 -6.53
N ALA A 194 -13.42 -12.90 -7.84
CA ALA A 194 -12.81 -13.82 -8.80
C ALA A 194 -11.30 -14.00 -8.55
N ARG A 195 -10.56 -12.93 -8.24
CA ARG A 195 -9.13 -13.02 -7.84
C ARG A 195 -8.97 -13.88 -6.58
N HIS A 196 -9.80 -13.67 -5.56
CA HIS A 196 -9.77 -14.48 -4.34
C HIS A 196 -10.11 -15.96 -4.59
N GLN A 197 -11.12 -16.25 -5.42
CA GLN A 197 -11.43 -17.62 -5.84
C GLN A 197 -10.29 -18.27 -6.61
N ALA A 198 -9.55 -17.52 -7.43
CA ALA A 198 -8.39 -18.04 -8.13
C ALA A 198 -7.27 -18.43 -7.17
N TYR A 199 -7.01 -17.65 -6.11
CA TYR A 199 -6.06 -18.04 -5.06
C TYR A 199 -6.51 -19.29 -4.32
N ALA A 200 -7.80 -19.41 -3.99
CA ALA A 200 -8.34 -20.58 -3.30
C ALA A 200 -8.22 -21.88 -4.14
N ARG A 201 -8.27 -21.75 -5.48
CA ARG A 201 -8.13 -22.87 -6.42
C ARG A 201 -6.69 -23.10 -6.87
N ALA A 202 -5.76 -22.20 -6.55
CA ALA A 202 -4.37 -22.35 -6.94
C ALA A 202 -3.76 -23.56 -6.20
N PRO A 203 -3.09 -24.47 -6.91
CA PRO A 203 -2.43 -25.59 -6.26
C PRO A 203 -1.34 -25.05 -5.32
N ALA A 204 -1.20 -25.67 -4.15
CA ALA A 204 -0.14 -25.32 -3.21
C ALA A 204 1.23 -25.37 -3.92
N PRO A 205 2.10 -24.38 -3.69
CA PRO A 205 3.43 -24.38 -4.30
C PRO A 205 4.14 -25.68 -3.95
N LYS A 206 4.62 -26.40 -4.97
CA LYS A 206 5.47 -27.57 -4.76
C LYS A 206 6.78 -27.06 -4.15
N ASP A 207 7.23 -27.75 -3.11
CA ASP A 207 8.46 -27.57 -2.32
C ASP A 207 9.78 -27.47 -3.13
N ASN A 208 9.72 -27.64 -4.44
CA ASN A 208 10.82 -27.41 -5.39
C ASN A 208 11.35 -25.96 -5.44
N GLY A 209 10.65 -24.99 -4.81
CA GLY A 209 11.06 -23.57 -4.79
C GLY A 209 12.46 -23.31 -4.22
N VAL A 210 12.91 -24.14 -3.28
CA VAL A 210 14.28 -24.03 -2.70
C VAL A 210 15.34 -24.58 -3.66
N LYS A 211 15.00 -25.62 -4.46
CA LYS A 211 15.92 -26.23 -5.44
C LYS A 211 16.06 -25.40 -6.72
N ALA A 212 14.99 -24.72 -7.15
CA ALA A 212 15.03 -23.86 -8.34
C ALA A 212 15.90 -22.61 -8.13
N ALA A 213 15.87 -22.00 -6.94
CA ALA A 213 16.70 -20.83 -6.60
C ALA A 213 18.20 -21.18 -6.53
N GLU A 214 18.53 -22.37 -6.00
CA GLU A 214 19.90 -22.91 -5.96
C GLU A 214 20.45 -23.16 -7.38
N GLN A 215 19.65 -23.76 -8.27
CA GLN A 215 20.05 -24.10 -9.63
C GLN A 215 20.27 -22.86 -10.51
N SER A 216 19.47 -21.80 -10.33
CA SER A 216 19.71 -20.52 -11.00
C SER A 216 20.99 -19.80 -10.54
N ARG A 217 21.53 -20.16 -9.37
CA ARG A 217 22.78 -19.63 -8.82
C ARG A 217 24.01 -20.47 -9.19
N ALA A 218 23.80 -21.77 -9.44
CA ALA A 218 24.84 -22.72 -9.86
C ALA A 218 25.11 -22.73 -11.39
N GLY A 219 24.27 -22.05 -12.18
CA GLY A 219 24.38 -22.00 -13.65
C GLY A 219 25.22 -20.85 -14.21
N GLU A 220 25.79 -19.96 -13.39
CA GLU A 220 26.65 -18.87 -13.90
C GLU A 220 28.08 -19.39 -14.13
N PRO A 221 28.58 -19.45 -15.38
CA PRO A 221 29.95 -19.88 -15.62
C PRO A 221 30.90 -18.88 -14.99
N GLN A 222 31.66 -19.37 -14.01
CA GLN A 222 32.72 -18.68 -13.33
C GLN A 222 33.66 -18.05 -14.36
N ARG A 223 33.60 -16.71 -14.51
CA ARG A 223 34.52 -15.95 -15.37
C ARG A 223 35.95 -16.18 -14.87
N ARG A 224 36.62 -17.12 -15.52
CA ARG A 224 38.04 -17.41 -15.37
C ARG A 224 38.82 -16.24 -15.97
N GLY A 225 39.52 -15.49 -15.11
CA GLY A 225 40.75 -14.80 -15.47
C GLY A 225 40.67 -13.29 -15.70
N LEU A 226 41.00 -12.51 -14.66
CA LEU A 226 41.93 -11.38 -14.78
C LEU A 226 42.58 -11.14 -13.41
N GLN A 227 43.55 -12.00 -13.10
CA GLN A 227 44.65 -11.64 -12.20
C GLN A 227 45.66 -10.85 -13.03
N SER A 228 45.85 -9.57 -12.72
CA SER A 228 47.08 -8.83 -12.99
C SER A 228 47.15 -7.71 -11.96
N SER A 229 47.71 -7.94 -10.78
CA SER A 229 49.13 -7.82 -10.44
C SER A 229 49.73 -6.44 -10.75
N ARG A 230 50.30 -5.81 -9.69
CA ARG A 230 51.15 -4.60 -9.62
C ARG A 230 50.40 -3.25 -9.65
N GLY A 231 50.59 -2.33 -8.71
CA GLY A 231 51.53 -2.28 -7.59
C GLY A 231 51.15 -1.22 -6.55
N TYR A 232 51.32 -1.61 -5.29
CA TYR A 232 51.53 -0.71 -4.17
C TYR A 232 52.94 -0.12 -4.35
N ARG A 233 53.04 1.14 -4.80
CA ARG A 233 54.33 1.83 -4.87
C ARG A 233 54.72 2.31 -3.49
N ASP A 234 55.68 1.57 -2.97
CA ASP A 234 56.62 1.88 -1.92
C ASP A 234 57.01 3.37 -1.89
N ARG A 235 56.86 3.98 -0.71
CA ARG A 235 57.27 5.35 -0.43
C ARG A 235 58.57 5.27 0.39
N ARG A 236 59.66 4.89 -0.26
CA ARG A 236 61.01 4.96 0.30
C ARG A 236 62.03 5.13 -0.83
N ALA A 237 62.71 6.28 -0.80
CA ALA A 237 63.92 6.69 -1.54
C ALA A 237 63.70 7.93 -2.44
N MET A 238 63.98 9.11 -1.87
CA MET A 238 64.68 10.18 -2.58
C MET A 238 65.34 11.06 -1.52
N GLN A 239 66.51 10.58 -1.10
CA GLN A 239 67.60 11.39 -0.58
C GLN A 239 68.45 11.78 -1.80
N ASP A 240 68.89 13.04 -1.79
CA ASP A 240 70.08 13.59 -2.45
C ASP A 240 70.04 13.76 -3.99
N ASP A 241 69.88 15.00 -4.45
CA ASP A 241 70.92 15.77 -5.19
C ASP A 241 70.40 17.17 -5.63
N ASP A 242 71.27 18.17 -5.48
CA ASP A 242 71.20 19.64 -5.72
C ASP A 242 70.54 20.57 -4.68
#